data_AF-A0A1V2ZE54-F1
#
_entry.id   AF-A0A1V2ZE54-F1
#
_cell.length_a   1.000
_cell.length_b   1.000
_cell.length_c   1.000
_cell.angle_alpha   90.00
_cell.angle_beta   90.00
_cell.angle_gamma   90.00
#
_symmetry.space_group_name_H-M   'P 1'
#
loop_
_entity.id
_entity.type
_entity.pdbx_description
1 polymer ?
#
loop_
_entity_poly.entity_id
_entity_poly.type
_entity_poly.pdbx_seq_one_letter_code
_entity_poly.pdbx_strand_id
1 'polypeptide(L)'
;MALVYGTLTDLTDEPLNDQAVRLRFVPSGPGVAGGRLLSKRPIEVDVGAGGVFAVEVFSTMTISPEMWFTVEFSRLVAGEAPTYERLPFKLRVPDGGGRIGDLVAAPAPPAVIGAGLGEPDRDYPAYIDLLTATYYERK
;
A
#
# COMPACT_ATOMS: atom_id res chain seq x y z
N MET A 1 1.17 -17.38 4.45
CA MET A 1 0.15 -16.46 3.91
C MET A 1 -0.41 -15.67 5.07
N ALA A 2 -0.77 -14.41 4.85
CA ALA A 2 -1.27 -13.49 5.85
C ALA A 2 -2.66 -13.00 5.43
N LEU A 3 -3.64 -13.10 6.33
CA LEU A 3 -5.03 -12.73 6.04
C LEU A 3 -5.27 -11.25 6.30
N VAL A 4 -5.67 -10.50 5.28
CA VAL A 4 -6.12 -9.11 5.42
C VAL A 4 -7.62 -9.06 5.24
N TYR A 5 -8.33 -8.39 6.15
CA TYR A 5 -9.79 -8.34 6.12
C TYR A 5 -10.35 -6.99 6.58
N GLY A 6 -11.61 -6.74 6.23
CA GLY A 6 -12.29 -5.51 6.60
C GLY A 6 -13.68 -5.40 5.97
N THR A 7 -14.23 -4.18 6.04
CA THR A 7 -15.46 -3.78 5.39
C THR A 7 -15.20 -2.59 4.47
N LEU A 8 -15.89 -2.56 3.34
CA LEU A 8 -15.90 -1.46 2.40
C LEU A 8 -17.28 -0.80 2.41
N THR A 9 -17.34 0.41 2.96
CA THR A 9 -18.55 1.22 3.10
C THR A 9 -18.29 2.62 2.55
N ASP A 10 -19.35 3.38 2.32
CA ASP A 10 -19.22 4.84 2.23
C ASP A 10 -19.04 5.49 3.62
N LEU A 11 -19.01 6.82 3.63
CA LEU A 11 -18.90 7.62 4.85
C LEU A 11 -20.19 7.66 5.70
N THR A 12 -21.29 7.09 5.21
CA THR A 12 -22.55 6.92 5.95
C THR A 12 -22.69 5.51 6.54
N ASP A 13 -21.66 4.67 6.42
CA ASP A 13 -21.64 3.25 6.80
C ASP A 13 -22.53 2.36 5.93
N GLU A 14 -22.91 2.84 4.73
CA GLU A 14 -23.63 2.02 3.76
C GLU A 14 -22.64 1.11 3.01
N PRO A 15 -22.86 -0.21 2.98
CA PRO A 15 -21.94 -1.13 2.33
C PRO A 15 -22.04 -1.03 0.81
N LEU A 16 -20.90 -1.04 0.13
CA LEU A 16 -20.82 -0.82 -1.33
C LEU A 16 -20.93 -2.12 -2.16
N ASN A 17 -21.50 -3.19 -1.60
CA ASN A 17 -21.49 -4.52 -2.22
C ASN A 17 -22.57 -4.75 -3.29
N ASP A 18 -23.56 -3.86 -3.36
CA ASP A 18 -24.63 -3.83 -4.38
C ASP A 18 -24.18 -3.11 -5.67
N GLN A 19 -23.17 -2.27 -5.52
CA GLN A 19 -22.47 -1.60 -6.61
C GLN A 19 -21.37 -2.54 -7.09
N ALA A 20 -21.17 -2.67 -8.39
CA ALA A 20 -20.14 -3.54 -8.97
C ALA A 20 -18.73 -3.00 -8.65
N VAL A 21 -18.30 -3.13 -7.40
CA VAL A 21 -17.06 -2.59 -6.88
C VAL A 21 -15.94 -3.58 -7.12
N ARG A 22 -14.81 -3.06 -7.62
CA ARG A 22 -13.54 -3.80 -7.65
C ARG A 22 -12.62 -3.26 -6.60
N LEU A 23 -12.27 -4.09 -5.63
CA LEU A 23 -11.22 -3.82 -4.65
C LEU A 23 -9.96 -4.56 -5.09
N ARG A 24 -8.81 -3.90 -5.03
CA ARG A 24 -7.53 -4.56 -5.32
C ARG A 24 -6.37 -4.07 -4.48
N PHE A 25 -5.44 -4.98 -4.25
CA PHE A 25 -4.17 -4.75 -3.58
C PHE A 25 -3.06 -4.71 -4.63
N VAL A 26 -2.44 -3.54 -4.80
CA VAL A 26 -1.38 -3.30 -5.78
C VAL A 26 -0.04 -3.34 -5.06
N PRO A 27 0.81 -4.35 -5.30
CA PRO A 27 2.16 -4.38 -4.74
C PRO A 27 3.04 -3.28 -5.34
N SER A 28 3.94 -2.72 -4.53
CA SER A 28 4.87 -1.68 -4.97
C SER A 28 5.89 -2.15 -6.02
N GLY A 29 6.13 -3.46 -6.13
CA GLY A 29 7.05 -4.04 -7.09
C GLY A 29 7.06 -5.57 -7.06
N PRO A 30 7.89 -6.23 -7.87
CA PRO A 30 8.20 -7.65 -7.72
C PRO A 30 9.12 -7.87 -6.50
N GLY A 31 9.22 -9.12 -6.02
CA GLY A 31 10.10 -9.44 -4.90
C GLY A 31 10.38 -10.93 -4.76
N VAL A 32 11.16 -11.29 -3.76
CA VAL A 32 11.51 -12.67 -3.42
C VAL A 32 11.27 -12.95 -1.94
N ALA A 33 10.71 -14.13 -1.63
CA ALA A 33 10.48 -14.56 -0.26
C ALA A 33 10.47 -16.09 -0.17
N GLY A 34 11.20 -16.66 0.80
CA GLY A 34 11.19 -18.10 1.08
C GLY A 34 11.35 -18.99 -0.16
N GLY A 35 12.30 -18.64 -1.05
CA GLY A 35 12.58 -19.37 -2.28
C GLY A 35 11.59 -19.14 -3.45
N ARG A 36 10.69 -18.16 -3.34
CA ARG A 36 9.69 -17.84 -4.38
C ARG A 36 9.99 -16.51 -5.04
N LEU A 37 9.67 -16.41 -6.34
CA LEU A 37 9.57 -15.14 -7.06
C LEU A 37 8.13 -14.64 -6.97
N LEU A 38 7.95 -13.37 -6.61
CA LEU A 38 6.67 -12.71 -6.44
C LEU A 38 6.47 -11.66 -7.53
N SER A 39 5.30 -11.68 -8.16
CA SER A 39 4.93 -10.76 -9.25
C SER A 39 4.34 -9.46 -8.70
N LYS A 40 4.47 -8.37 -9.48
CA LYS A 40 3.81 -7.09 -9.20
C LYS A 40 2.33 -7.03 -9.63
N ARG A 41 1.75 -8.16 -10.03
CA ARG A 41 0.36 -8.22 -10.51
C ARG A 41 -0.59 -7.82 -9.37
N PRO A 42 -1.56 -6.91 -9.60
CA PRO A 42 -2.58 -6.60 -8.61
C PRO A 42 -3.39 -7.84 -8.21
N ILE A 43 -3.77 -7.89 -6.95
CA ILE A 43 -4.61 -8.94 -6.37
C ILE A 43 -6.02 -8.36 -6.27
N GLU A 44 -6.94 -8.86 -7.11
CA GLU A 44 -8.35 -8.49 -7.06
C GLU A 44 -9.03 -9.21 -5.88
N VAL A 45 -9.94 -8.54 -5.20
CA VAL A 45 -10.63 -9.02 -4.01
C VAL A 45 -12.12 -8.84 -4.20
N ASP A 46 -12.86 -9.93 -3.99
CA ASP A 46 -14.32 -9.88 -4.01
C ASP A 46 -14.84 -9.20 -2.73
N VAL A 47 -15.77 -8.28 -2.91
CA VAL A 47 -16.50 -7.63 -1.82
C VAL A 47 -17.83 -8.36 -1.68
N GLY A 48 -17.97 -9.09 -0.56
CA GLY A 48 -19.16 -9.87 -0.25
C GLY A 48 -20.29 -9.04 0.34
N ALA A 49 -21.34 -9.72 0.79
CA ALA A 49 -22.50 -9.09 1.42
C ALA A 49 -22.10 -8.22 2.63
N GLY A 50 -22.73 -7.06 2.77
CA GLY A 50 -22.42 -6.11 3.85
C GLY A 50 -21.05 -5.45 3.71
N GLY A 51 -20.47 -5.44 2.50
CA GLY A 51 -19.18 -4.81 2.23
C GLY A 51 -17.98 -5.60 2.74
N VAL A 52 -18.18 -6.81 3.27
CA VAL A 52 -17.12 -7.62 3.89
C VAL A 52 -16.16 -8.13 2.82
N PHE A 53 -14.86 -8.01 3.07
CA PHE A 53 -13.82 -8.60 2.23
C PHE A 53 -12.75 -9.29 3.06
N ALA A 54 -12.10 -10.27 2.45
CA ALA A 54 -10.94 -10.95 2.99
C ALA A 54 -10.02 -11.39 1.84
N VAL A 55 -8.71 -11.24 2.03
CA VAL A 55 -7.71 -11.64 1.03
C VAL A 55 -6.49 -12.25 1.73
N GLU A 56 -6.00 -13.37 1.20
CA GLU A 56 -4.71 -13.92 1.59
C GLU A 56 -3.60 -13.30 0.73
N VAL A 57 -2.61 -12.69 1.37
CA VAL A 57 -1.45 -12.10 0.71
C VAL A 57 -0.15 -12.63 1.32
N PHE A 58 0.98 -12.44 0.61
CA PHE A 58 2.29 -12.62 1.24
C PHE A 58 2.50 -11.49 2.27
N SER A 59 3.07 -11.83 3.43
CA SER A 59 3.53 -10.81 4.37
C SER A 59 4.59 -9.96 3.70
N THR A 60 4.45 -8.65 3.80
CA THR A 60 5.42 -7.72 3.23
C THR A 60 6.69 -7.62 4.08
N MET A 61 6.70 -8.16 5.31
CA MET A 61 7.85 -8.12 6.22
C MET A 61 8.93 -9.14 5.87
N THR A 62 8.60 -10.13 5.05
CA THR A 62 9.50 -11.23 4.68
C THR A 62 9.95 -11.18 3.21
N ILE A 63 9.48 -10.18 2.45
CA ILE A 63 9.81 -9.99 1.05
C ILE A 63 11.05 -9.10 0.91
N SER A 64 11.95 -9.48 0.00
CA SER A 64 13.09 -8.69 -0.42
C SER A 64 12.99 -8.34 -1.92
N PRO A 65 13.18 -7.07 -2.35
CA PRO A 65 13.33 -5.89 -1.51
C PRO A 65 12.06 -5.61 -0.69
N GLU A 66 12.17 -4.72 0.29
CA GLU A 66 11.03 -4.32 1.11
C GLU A 66 9.86 -3.84 0.23
N MET A 67 8.65 -4.30 0.57
CA MET A 67 7.44 -4.10 -0.22
C MET A 67 6.31 -3.51 0.63
N TRP A 68 5.33 -2.91 -0.04
CA TRP A 68 4.05 -2.53 0.54
C TRP A 68 2.95 -2.74 -0.49
N PHE A 69 1.70 -2.78 -0.02
CA PHE A 69 0.53 -2.70 -0.89
C PHE A 69 -0.04 -1.29 -0.90
N THR A 70 -0.56 -0.88 -2.05
CA THR A 70 -1.49 0.23 -2.17
C THR A 70 -2.87 -0.36 -2.44
N VAL A 71 -3.88 0.14 -1.74
CA VAL A 71 -5.27 -0.30 -1.95
C VAL A 71 -5.96 0.65 -2.90
N GLU A 72 -6.62 0.07 -3.88
CA GLU A 72 -7.43 0.79 -4.85
C GLU A 72 -8.81 0.15 -4.90
N PHE A 73 -9.83 0.98 -5.01
CA PHE A 73 -11.18 0.52 -5.30
C PHE A 73 -11.80 1.35 -6.41
N SER A 74 -12.68 0.76 -7.20
CA SER A 74 -13.44 1.47 -8.23
C SER A 74 -14.86 0.98 -8.27
N ARG A 75 -15.80 1.87 -8.56
CA ARG A 75 -17.18 1.53 -8.90
C ARG A 75 -17.26 1.31 -10.41
N LEU A 76 -17.74 0.13 -10.84
CA LEU A 76 -18.07 -0.11 -12.23
C LEU A 76 -19.46 0.46 -12.50
N VAL A 77 -19.50 1.54 -13.29
CA VAL A 77 -20.75 2.09 -13.83
C VAL A 77 -20.85 1.67 -15.29
N ALA A 78 -21.99 1.13 -15.69
CA ALA A 78 -22.18 0.65 -17.06
C ALA A 78 -22.01 1.81 -18.06
N GLY A 79 -21.13 1.62 -19.05
CA GLY A 79 -20.82 2.64 -20.04
C GLY A 79 -19.71 3.61 -19.65
N GLU A 80 -19.13 3.48 -18.44
CA GLU A 80 -18.03 4.32 -17.97
C GLU A 80 -16.76 3.50 -17.74
N ALA A 81 -15.60 4.12 -18.02
CA ALA A 81 -14.32 3.54 -17.62
C ALA A 81 -14.17 3.70 -16.09
N PRO A 82 -13.86 2.63 -15.34
CA PRO A 82 -13.72 2.72 -13.90
C PRO A 82 -12.57 3.66 -13.53
N THR A 83 -12.89 4.66 -12.72
CA THR A 83 -11.88 5.48 -12.04
C THR A 83 -11.59 4.82 -10.70
N TYR A 84 -10.33 4.50 -10.46
CA TYR A 84 -9.91 3.93 -9.18
C TYR A 84 -9.65 5.06 -8.18
N GLU A 85 -10.32 4.97 -7.05
CA GLU A 85 -9.99 5.68 -5.83
C GLU A 85 -8.82 4.94 -5.16
N ARG A 86 -7.70 5.66 -5.01
CA ARG A 86 -6.49 5.13 -4.39
C ARG A 86 -6.39 5.67 -2.98
N LEU A 87 -6.26 4.78 -2.00
CA LEU A 87 -5.91 5.20 -0.65
C LEU A 87 -4.51 5.83 -0.65
N PRO A 88 -4.29 6.99 -0.03
CA PRO A 88 -3.00 7.68 -0.06
C PRO A 88 -1.93 6.98 0.81
N PHE A 89 -2.31 5.93 1.55
CA PHE A 89 -1.46 5.23 2.48
C PHE A 89 -0.91 3.93 1.91
N LYS A 90 0.21 3.49 2.47
CA LYS A 90 0.82 2.19 2.19
C LYS A 90 0.36 1.20 3.25
N LEU A 91 0.13 -0.05 2.85
CA LEU A 91 -0.15 -1.13 3.79
C LEU A 91 1.09 -2.00 3.97
N ARG A 92 1.47 -2.21 5.23
CA ARG A 92 2.45 -3.22 5.64
C ARG A 92 1.72 -4.38 6.29
N VAL A 93 1.92 -5.58 5.75
CA VAL A 93 1.20 -6.77 6.20
C VAL A 93 2.16 -7.67 6.98
N PRO A 94 1.96 -7.85 8.29
CA PRO A 94 2.77 -8.77 9.10
C PRO A 94 2.42 -10.23 8.78
N ASP A 95 3.22 -11.18 9.26
CA ASP A 95 3.01 -12.62 9.00
C ASP A 95 1.63 -13.13 9.42
N GLY A 96 1.06 -12.55 10.49
CA GLY A 96 -0.29 -12.88 10.97
C GLY A 96 -1.43 -12.19 10.22
N GLY A 97 -1.15 -11.24 9.32
CA GLY A 97 -2.17 -10.39 8.70
C GLY A 97 -2.81 -9.40 9.68
N GLY A 98 -4.04 -8.96 9.41
CA GLY A 98 -4.75 -8.01 10.27
C GLY A 98 -5.94 -7.32 9.60
N ARG A 99 -6.64 -6.48 10.36
CA ARG A 99 -7.71 -5.62 9.81
C ARG A 99 -7.10 -4.53 8.96
N ILE A 100 -7.73 -4.18 7.84
CA ILE A 100 -7.22 -3.18 6.89
C ILE A 100 -6.77 -1.86 7.55
N GLY A 101 -7.51 -1.38 8.55
CA GLY A 101 -7.20 -0.15 9.28
C GLY A 101 -5.96 -0.24 10.19
N ASP A 102 -5.63 -1.44 10.69
CA ASP A 102 -4.48 -1.68 11.56
C ASP A 102 -3.18 -1.83 10.76
N LEU A 103 -3.29 -2.08 9.44
CA LEU A 103 -2.17 -2.33 8.53
C LEU A 103 -1.63 -1.06 7.86
N VAL A 104 -2.28 0.08 8.12
CA VAL A 104 -1.87 1.37 7.59
C VAL A 104 -0.49 1.68 8.13
N ALA A 105 0.52 1.58 7.27
CA ALA A 105 1.79 2.19 7.54
C ALA A 105 1.53 3.70 7.46
N ALA A 106 1.48 4.34 8.63
CA ALA A 106 1.40 5.79 8.70
C ALA A 106 2.41 6.37 7.69
N PRO A 107 2.02 7.37 6.86
CA PRO A 107 3.04 8.10 6.15
C PRO A 107 4.02 8.54 7.22
N ALA A 108 5.31 8.35 6.94
CA ALA A 108 6.34 8.89 7.80
C ALA A 108 5.92 10.34 8.10
N PRO A 109 5.74 10.74 9.38
CA PRO A 109 5.24 12.07 9.71
C PRO A 109 5.91 13.13 8.82
N PRO A 110 5.28 14.27 8.50
CA PRO A 110 5.88 15.28 7.61
C PRO A 110 7.28 15.81 8.02
N ALA A 111 7.90 15.27 9.06
CA ALA A 111 9.26 15.49 9.52
C ALA A 111 10.21 14.25 9.41
N VAL A 112 9.81 13.12 8.82
CA VAL A 112 10.70 11.96 8.69
C VAL A 112 11.54 12.10 7.43
N ILE A 113 12.71 12.69 7.63
CA ILE A 113 13.86 12.54 6.75
C ILE A 113 14.31 11.08 6.87
N GLY A 114 14.16 10.32 5.78
CA GLY A 114 14.78 9.00 5.69
C GLY A 114 16.29 9.15 5.60
N ALA A 115 17.00 8.92 6.71
CA ALA A 115 18.46 8.85 6.69
C ALA A 115 18.88 7.55 5.97
N GLY A 116 19.27 7.66 4.70
CA GLY A 116 19.94 6.59 3.96
C GLY A 116 21.43 6.91 3.83
N LEU A 117 22.30 5.92 4.07
CA LEU A 117 23.75 6.01 3.85
C LEU A 117 24.13 5.73 2.38
N GLY A 118 23.32 6.21 1.43
CA GLY A 118 23.56 6.04 0.00
C GLY A 118 23.67 7.39 -0.68
N GLU A 119 24.51 7.48 -1.73
CA GLU A 119 24.48 8.63 -2.64
C GLU A 119 23.04 8.81 -3.16
N PRO A 120 22.49 10.03 -3.10
CA PRO A 120 21.12 10.27 -3.54
C PRO A 120 21.01 10.02 -5.04
N ASP A 121 20.26 9.01 -5.45
CA ASP A 121 19.92 8.73 -6.86
C ASP A 121 19.02 9.81 -7.51
N ARG A 122 18.65 10.87 -6.77
CA ARG A 122 17.80 11.97 -7.24
C ARG A 122 18.22 13.31 -6.63
N ASP A 123 18.15 14.36 -7.45
CA ASP A 123 18.26 15.76 -7.02
C ASP A 123 17.13 16.09 -6.03
N TYR A 124 17.46 16.12 -4.75
CA TYR A 124 16.61 16.73 -3.73
C TYR A 124 17.01 18.20 -3.56
N PRO A 125 16.06 19.12 -3.35
CA PRO A 125 16.37 20.54 -3.18
C PRO A 125 17.21 20.85 -1.93
N ALA A 126 17.33 19.90 -0.98
CA ALA A 126 18.29 19.94 0.10
C ALA A 126 18.66 18.51 0.55
N TYR A 127 19.94 18.29 0.84
CA TYR A 127 20.46 17.06 1.44
C TYR A 127 21.26 17.42 2.70
N ILE A 128 21.10 16.62 3.76
CA ILE A 128 21.84 16.77 5.03
C ILE A 128 22.73 15.54 5.20
N ASP A 129 24.04 15.75 5.18
CA ASP A 129 25.01 14.75 5.57
C ASP A 129 25.12 14.70 7.10
N LEU A 130 24.60 13.61 7.66
CA LEU A 130 24.57 13.39 9.12
C LEU A 130 25.93 12.99 9.69
N LEU A 131 26.93 12.65 8.86
CA LEU A 131 28.29 12.36 9.34
C LEU A 131 29.09 13.64 9.61
N THR A 132 28.72 14.74 8.97
CA THR A 132 29.44 16.03 9.08
C THR A 132 28.59 17.17 9.63
N ALA A 133 27.28 16.94 9.85
CA ALA A 133 26.31 17.95 10.31
C ALA A 133 26.41 19.29 9.55
N THR A 134 26.78 19.23 8.27
CA THR A 134 27.01 20.41 7.44
C THR A 134 25.84 20.57 6.46
N TYR A 135 25.25 21.76 6.46
CA TYR A 135 24.16 22.13 5.55
C TYR A 135 24.74 22.77 4.29
N TYR A 136 24.32 22.29 3.12
CA TYR A 136 24.76 22.84 1.83
C TYR A 136 23.56 23.42 1.08
N GLU A 137 23.54 24.75 0.93
CA GLU A 137 22.60 25.47 0.08
C GLU A 137 23.27 25.74 -1.28
N ARG A 138 22.66 25.32 -2.39
CA ARG A 138 23.13 25.76 -3.71
C ARG A 138 22.66 27.19 -3.96
N LYS A 139 23.61 28.09 -4.22
CA LYS A 139 23.34 29.38 -4.86
C LYS A 139 22.85 29.21 -6.29
#